data_AF-A0A382YFX5-F1
#
_entry.id   AF-A0A382YFX5-F1
#
_cell.length_a   1.000
_cell.length_b   1.000
_cell.length_c   1.000
_cell.angle_alpha   90.00
_cell.angle_beta   90.00
_cell.angle_gamma   90.00
#
_symmetry.space_group_name_H-M   'P 1'
#
loop_
_entity.id
_entity.type
_entity.pdbx_description
1 polymer ?
#
loop_
_entity_poly.entity_id
_entity_poly.type
_entity_poly.pdbx_seq_one_letter_code
_entity_poly.pdbx_strand_id
1 'polypeptide(L)'
;VLIGDSLGMVIQGGSNTRSVTMKDMLYHTSIVSKACQSALVIADMPFESYENTELALTNAKHLVSVGADMVKIEGGQEYEEIFRVLASNDINVC
;
A
#
# COMPACT_ATOMS: atom_id res chain seq x y z
N VAL A 1 -2.41 -12.08 -3.25
CA VAL A 1 -1.96 -11.28 -4.41
C VAL A 1 -1.36 -10.00 -3.89
N LEU A 2 -0.19 -9.61 -4.39
CA LEU A 2 0.44 -8.34 -4.05
C LEU A 2 0.26 -7.36 -5.22
N ILE A 3 -0.32 -6.20 -4.95
CA ILE A 3 -0.28 -5.04 -5.83
C ILE A 3 0.91 -4.22 -5.35
N GLY A 4 2.06 -4.42 -6.01
CA GLY A 4 3.32 -3.79 -5.61
C GLY A 4 3.67 -2.58 -6.46
N ASP A 5 4.44 -1.66 -5.89
CA ASP A 5 4.98 -0.47 -6.57
C ASP A 5 5.92 -0.83 -7.75
N SER A 6 6.34 -2.10 -7.84
CA SER A 6 6.96 -2.69 -9.04
C SER A 6 6.20 -2.41 -10.34
N LEU A 7 4.89 -2.10 -10.27
CA LEU A 7 4.10 -1.61 -11.40
C LEU A 7 4.73 -0.38 -12.08
N GLY A 8 5.47 0.45 -11.34
CA GLY A 8 6.20 1.59 -11.89
C GLY A 8 7.23 1.18 -12.93
N MET A 9 7.84 0.01 -12.76
CA MET A 9 8.80 -0.53 -13.71
C MET A 9 8.12 -1.36 -14.79
N VAL A 10 7.26 -2.32 -14.40
CA VAL A 10 6.76 -3.34 -15.34
C VAL A 10 5.50 -2.93 -16.10
N ILE A 11 4.74 -1.95 -15.61
CA ILE A 11 3.55 -1.41 -16.28
C ILE A 11 3.83 -0.01 -16.84
N GLN A 12 4.39 0.88 -16.02
CA GLN A 12 4.60 2.28 -16.41
C GLN A 12 5.91 2.50 -17.19
N GLY A 13 6.83 1.52 -17.20
CA GLY A 13 8.10 1.59 -17.94
C GLY A 13 9.16 2.50 -17.31
N GLY A 14 9.00 2.87 -16.04
CA GLY A 14 9.97 3.63 -15.26
C GLY A 14 11.25 2.85 -14.98
N SER A 15 12.32 3.56 -14.64
CA SER A 15 13.62 2.96 -14.28
C SER A 15 13.66 2.43 -12.85
N ASN A 16 12.71 2.82 -12.00
CA ASN A 16 12.53 2.42 -10.61
C ASN A 16 11.07 2.67 -10.19
N THR A 17 10.74 2.43 -8.92
CA THR A 17 9.37 2.53 -8.40
C THR A 17 9.02 3.90 -7.78
N ARG A 18 9.98 4.84 -7.68
CA ARG A 18 9.78 6.11 -6.97
C ARG A 18 8.75 7.04 -7.60
N SER A 19 8.44 6.87 -8.89
CA SER A 19 7.41 7.66 -9.56
C SER A 19 5.99 7.15 -9.32
N VAL A 20 5.83 5.98 -8.67
CA VAL A 20 4.52 5.42 -8.38
C VAL A 20 3.82 6.25 -7.31
N THR A 21 2.59 6.64 -7.62
CA THR A 21 1.78 7.48 -6.74
C THR A 21 0.75 6.67 -5.99
N MET A 22 0.22 7.22 -4.89
CA MET A 22 -0.96 6.65 -4.23
C MET A 22 -2.14 6.47 -5.19
N LYS A 23 -2.30 7.34 -6.18
CA LYS A 23 -3.37 7.22 -7.19
C LYS A 23 -3.22 5.94 -8.03
N ASP A 24 -1.99 5.60 -8.40
CA ASP A 24 -1.70 4.37 -9.15
C ASP A 24 -2.00 3.13 -8.30
N MET A 25 -1.56 3.14 -7.04
CA MET A 25 -1.80 2.05 -6.11
C MET A 25 -3.30 1.85 -5.84
N LEU A 26 -4.06 2.93 -5.63
CA LEU A 26 -5.51 2.87 -5.46
C LEU A 26 -6.22 2.32 -6.69
N TYR A 27 -5.81 2.76 -7.89
CA TYR A 27 -6.39 2.31 -9.15
C TYR A 27 -6.18 0.80 -9.34
N HIS A 28 -4.94 0.33 -9.27
CA HIS A 28 -4.61 -1.09 -9.49
C HIS A 28 -5.18 -1.99 -8.38
N THR A 29 -5.17 -1.54 -7.13
CA THR A 29 -5.80 -2.28 -6.01
C THR A 29 -7.30 -2.45 -6.26
N SER A 30 -8.00 -1.39 -6.67
CA SER A 30 -9.45 -1.45 -6.94
C SER A 30 -9.84 -2.39 -8.08
N ILE A 31 -8.94 -2.64 -9.03
CA ILE A 31 -9.15 -3.57 -10.15
C ILE A 31 -8.96 -5.00 -9.65
N VAL A 32 -7.85 -5.26 -8.97
CA VAL A 32 -7.50 -6.60 -8.49
C VAL A 32 -8.46 -7.08 -7.42
N SER A 33 -8.85 -6.22 -6.47
CA SER A 33 -9.75 -6.58 -5.37
C SER A 33 -11.12 -7.07 -5.86
N LYS A 34 -11.64 -6.49 -6.94
CA LYS A 34 -12.92 -6.94 -7.55
C LYS A 34 -12.82 -8.31 -8.23
N ALA A 35 -11.64 -8.68 -8.71
CA ALA A 35 -11.41 -9.95 -9.40
C ALA A 35 -10.93 -11.07 -8.47
N CYS A 36 -10.24 -10.73 -7.38
CA CYS A 36 -9.69 -11.68 -6.43
C CYS A 36 -10.79 -12.23 -5.50
N GLN A 37 -11.10 -13.52 -5.60
CA GLN A 37 -12.21 -14.14 -4.85
C GLN A 37 -11.77 -14.89 -3.58
N SER A 38 -10.48 -15.22 -3.43
CA SER A 38 -10.03 -16.14 -2.38
C SER A 38 -8.66 -15.85 -1.77
N ALA A 39 -7.77 -15.16 -2.49
CA ALA A 39 -6.45 -14.83 -1.97
C ALA A 39 -6.47 -13.47 -1.26
N LEU A 40 -5.66 -13.35 -0.19
CA LEU A 40 -5.42 -12.08 0.50
C LEU A 40 -4.90 -11.02 -0.49
N VAL A 41 -5.51 -9.85 -0.50
CA VAL A 41 -5.10 -8.70 -1.33
C VAL A 41 -4.21 -7.78 -0.52
N ILE A 42 -2.91 -7.79 -0.83
CA ILE A 42 -1.92 -6.91 -0.20
C ILE A 42 -1.62 -5.76 -1.17
N ALA A 43 -1.57 -4.53 -0.67
CA ALA A 43 -1.21 -3.35 -1.48
C ALA A 43 -0.02 -2.61 -0.88
N ASP A 44 0.93 -2.21 -1.73
CA ASP A 44 2.04 -1.36 -1.30
C ASP A 44 1.57 0.06 -0.97
N MET A 45 2.13 0.60 0.11
CA MET A 45 2.23 2.04 0.29
C MET A 45 3.49 2.51 -0.46
N PRO A 46 3.36 3.34 -1.52
CA PRO A 46 4.50 3.74 -2.34
C PRO A 46 5.39 4.76 -1.60
N PHE A 47 6.55 5.06 -2.19
CA PHE A 47 7.51 6.03 -1.66
C PHE A 47 6.83 7.36 -1.25
N GLU A 48 7.28 7.94 -0.13
CA GLU A 48 6.72 9.16 0.53
C GLU A 48 5.27 9.04 1.03
N SER A 49 4.56 7.92 0.85
CA SER A 49 3.15 7.83 1.26
C SER A 49 2.95 7.53 2.75
N TYR A 50 4.03 7.40 3.53
CA TYR A 50 4.02 7.03 4.94
C TYR A 50 5.13 7.74 5.74
N GLU A 51 5.47 8.99 5.40
CA GLU A 51 6.53 9.74 6.10
C GLU A 51 6.21 10.06 7.57
N ASN A 52 4.93 10.09 7.93
CA ASN A 52 4.47 10.29 9.30
C ASN A 52 3.21 9.45 9.57
N THR A 53 2.83 9.34 10.84
CA THR A 53 1.74 8.47 11.31
C THR A 53 0.37 8.88 10.76
N GLU A 54 0.08 10.18 10.65
CA GLU A 54 -1.20 10.69 10.12
C GLU A 54 -1.33 10.37 8.62
N LEU A 55 -0.28 10.65 7.85
CA LEU A 55 -0.23 10.38 6.42
C LEU A 55 -0.32 8.87 6.13
N ALA A 56 0.46 8.06 6.87
CA ALA A 56 0.44 6.61 6.74
C ALA A 56 -0.95 6.03 7.01
N LEU A 57 -1.59 6.45 8.11
CA LEU A 57 -2.94 6.00 8.46
C LEU A 57 -3.97 6.40 7.39
N THR A 58 -3.90 7.63 6.90
CA THR A 58 -4.81 8.14 5.87
C THR A 58 -4.68 7.34 4.58
N ASN A 59 -3.44 7.14 4.10
CA ASN A 59 -3.17 6.41 2.86
C ASN A 59 -3.50 4.92 2.98
N ALA A 60 -3.23 4.30 4.13
CA ALA A 60 -3.59 2.92 4.36
C ALA A 60 -5.11 2.72 4.38
N LYS A 61 -5.86 3.62 5.02
CA LYS A 61 -7.34 3.62 4.98
C LYS A 61 -7.88 3.75 3.56
N HIS A 62 -7.25 4.57 2.71
CA HIS A 62 -7.63 4.64 1.30
C HIS A 62 -7.43 3.32 0.55
N LEU A 63 -6.29 2.64 0.74
CA LEU A 63 -6.05 1.32 0.11
C LEU A 63 -7.04 0.26 0.61
N VAL A 64 -7.31 0.22 1.92
CA VAL A 64 -8.32 -0.67 2.50
C VAL A 64 -9.71 -0.38 1.93
N SER A 65 -10.09 0.90 1.78
CA SER A 65 -11.39 1.28 1.22
C SER A 65 -11.62 0.85 -0.23
N VAL A 66 -10.55 0.57 -0.98
CA VAL A 66 -10.63 0.05 -2.36
C VAL A 66 -10.37 -1.46 -2.44
N GLY A 67 -10.32 -2.13 -1.29
CA GLY A 67 -10.31 -3.59 -1.18
C GLY A 67 -8.94 -4.23 -0.96
N ALA A 68 -7.97 -3.51 -0.42
CA ALA A 68 -6.81 -4.16 0.20
C ALA A 68 -7.20 -4.76 1.57
N ASP A 69 -6.77 -5.98 1.83
CA ASP A 69 -6.91 -6.65 3.13
C ASP A 69 -5.73 -6.32 4.08
N MET A 70 -4.62 -5.88 3.51
CA MET A 70 -3.35 -5.61 4.19
C MET A 70 -2.54 -4.60 3.38
N VAL A 71 -1.76 -3.76 4.06
CA VAL A 71 -0.80 -2.85 3.41
C VAL A 71 0.63 -3.32 3.64
N LYS A 72 1.53 -3.11 2.67
CA LYS A 72 2.98 -3.27 2.86
C LYS A 72 3.64 -1.89 2.97
N ILE A 73 4.52 -1.73 3.94
CA ILE A 73 5.43 -0.58 4.05
C ILE A 73 6.88 -1.07 4.05
N GLU A 74 7.81 -0.28 3.51
CA GLU A 74 9.23 -0.63 3.52
C GLU A 74 9.99 0.18 4.57
N GLY A 75 10.79 -0.52 5.37
CA GLY A 75 11.63 0.03 6.41
C GLY A 75 11.67 -0.87 7.65
N GLY A 76 12.31 -0.40 8.71
CA GLY A 76 12.51 -1.15 9.95
C GLY A 76 12.00 -0.44 11.19
N GLN A 77 12.84 -0.43 12.22
CA GLN A 77 12.53 0.14 13.54
C GLN A 77 12.20 1.64 13.49
N GLU A 78 12.73 2.35 12.49
CA GLU A 78 12.45 3.77 12.25
C GLU A 78 10.95 4.07 12.02
N TYR A 79 10.15 3.07 11.65
CA TYR A 79 8.70 3.19 11.46
C TYR A 79 7.87 2.48 12.54
N GLU A 80 8.44 2.14 13.70
CA GLU A 80 7.73 1.44 14.78
C GLU A 80 6.42 2.15 15.17
N GLU A 81 6.43 3.48 15.25
CA GLU A 81 5.25 4.26 15.58
C GLU A 81 4.16 4.14 14.50
N ILE A 82 4.55 4.08 13.22
CA ILE A 82 3.61 3.87 12.10
C ILE A 82 2.99 2.48 12.20
N PHE A 83 3.79 1.43 12.40
CA PHE A 83 3.27 0.07 12.60
C PHE A 83 2.25 0.03 13.75
N ARG A 84 2.58 0.68 14.88
CA ARG A 84 1.69 0.75 16.04
C ARG A 84 0.37 1.47 15.73
N VAL A 85 0.43 2.60 15.03
CA VAL A 85 -0.76 3.38 14.66
C VAL A 85 -1.66 2.60 13.70
N LEU A 86 -1.08 1.95 12.68
CA LEU A 86 -1.83 1.13 11.74
C LEU A 86 -2.49 -0.08 12.44
N ALA A 87 -1.72 -0.82 13.24
CA ALA A 87 -2.24 -1.96 14.00
C ALA A 87 -3.34 -1.55 14.98
N SER A 88 -3.20 -0.41 15.66
CA SER A 88 -4.22 0.12 16.59
C SER A 88 -5.50 0.60 15.91
N ASN A 89 -5.49 0.72 14.58
CA ASN A 89 -6.63 1.10 13.75
C ASN A 89 -7.12 -0.08 12.89
N ASP A 90 -6.84 -1.32 13.29
CA ASP A 90 -7.25 -2.56 12.61
C ASP A 90 -6.77 -2.67 11.15
N ILE A 91 -5.62 -2.05 10.83
CA ILE A 91 -4.96 -2.19 9.54
C ILE A 91 -3.83 -3.21 9.66
N ASN A 92 -3.99 -4.34 8.96
CA ASN A 92 -2.94 -5.34 8.85
C ASN A 92 -1.75 -4.79 8.06
N VAL A 93 -0.54 -5.03 8.54
CA VAL A 93 0.70 -4.59 7.89
C VAL A 93 1.58 -5.80 7.60
N CYS A 94 2.09 -5.88 6.37
CA CYS A 94 3.11 -6.83 5.92
C CYS A 94 4.52 -6.28 6.19
#